data_AF-A0A5N7BQ05-F1
#
_entry.id   AF-A0A5N7BQ05-F1
#
_cell.length_a   1.000
_cell.length_b   1.000
_cell.length_c   1.000
_cell.angle_alpha   90.00
_cell.angle_beta   90.00
_cell.angle_gamma   90.00
#
_symmetry.space_group_name_H-M   'P 1'
#
loop_
_entity.id
_entity.type
_entity.pdbx_description
1 polymer ?
#
loop_
_entity_poly.entity_id
_entity_poly.type
_entity_poly.pdbx_seq_one_letter_code
_entity_poly.pdbx_strand_id
1 'polypeptide(L)'
;MKPPATLAISLAIFATLTLTKEIGYFQSSDCVDASGFESCYEDADQIFASCVNNNCAGSKACVDSCGGDSTCVLSKCPNLGIDCVKACDCVKNTDYIQCAATSCWNQVRK
;
A
#
# COMPACT_ATOMS: atom_id res chain seq x y z
N MET A 1 -54.25 8.40 25.71
CA MET A 1 -53.19 8.80 24.76
C MET A 1 -51.85 8.23 25.25
N LYS A 2 -50.98 7.82 24.31
CA LYS A 2 -49.65 7.14 24.35
C LYS A 2 -48.68 7.68 25.46
N PRO A 3 -47.61 6.97 25.90
CA PRO A 3 -46.96 5.88 25.16
C PRO A 3 -46.55 4.59 25.88
N PRO A 4 -46.33 3.51 25.10
CA PRO A 4 -45.81 2.24 25.60
C PRO A 4 -44.29 2.28 25.74
N ALA A 5 -43.80 1.62 26.78
CA ALA A 5 -42.38 1.37 27.02
C ALA A 5 -41.79 0.60 25.83
N THR A 6 -40.85 1.23 25.14
CA THR A 6 -40.15 0.64 24.01
C THR A 6 -38.90 -0.06 24.56
N LEU A 7 -38.89 -1.39 24.55
CA LEU A 7 -37.71 -2.20 24.81
C LEU A 7 -36.72 -2.01 23.66
N ALA A 8 -35.62 -1.31 23.93
CA ALA A 8 -34.52 -1.16 22.99
C ALA A 8 -33.73 -2.48 22.93
N ILE A 9 -33.90 -3.23 21.84
CA ILE A 9 -33.08 -4.40 21.54
C ILE A 9 -31.79 -3.89 20.90
N SER A 10 -30.71 -3.84 21.67
CA SER A 10 -29.37 -3.54 21.16
C SER A 10 -28.79 -4.77 20.47
N LEU A 11 -28.96 -4.86 19.14
CA LEU A 11 -28.17 -5.78 18.32
C LEU A 11 -26.74 -5.22 18.18
N ALA A 12 -25.85 -5.61 19.10
CA ALA A 12 -24.42 -5.43 18.89
C ALA A 12 -23.97 -6.50 17.88
N ILE A 13 -24.09 -6.19 16.59
CA ILE A 13 -23.45 -6.97 15.53
C ILE A 13 -21.96 -6.64 15.62
N PHE A 14 -21.22 -7.41 16.41
CA PHE A 14 -19.77 -7.48 16.27
C PHE A 14 -19.51 -8.22 14.96
N ALA A 15 -19.49 -7.46 13.85
CA ALA A 15 -18.89 -7.95 12.63
C ALA A 15 -17.39 -8.10 12.93
N THR A 16 -17.00 -9.30 13.36
CA THR A 16 -15.60 -9.71 13.26
C THR A 16 -15.30 -9.72 11.77
N LEU A 17 -14.67 -8.64 11.30
CA LEU A 17 -13.99 -8.61 10.02
C LEU A 17 -12.90 -9.66 10.13
N THR A 18 -13.23 -10.90 9.75
CA THR A 18 -12.21 -11.89 9.47
C THR A 18 -11.50 -11.35 8.23
N LEU A 19 -10.38 -10.66 8.45
CA LEU A 19 -9.40 -10.50 7.39
C LEU A 19 -9.00 -11.92 7.02
N THR A 20 -9.62 -12.47 5.97
CA THR A 20 -9.03 -13.58 5.24
C THR A 20 -7.64 -13.12 4.87
N LYS A 21 -6.63 -13.66 5.55
CA LYS A 21 -5.21 -13.39 5.29
C LYS A 21 -4.98 -13.79 3.85
N GLU A 22 -5.03 -12.81 2.94
CA GLU A 22 -4.72 -13.04 1.53
C GLU A 22 -3.34 -13.67 1.49
N ILE A 23 -3.16 -14.68 0.64
CA ILE A 23 -1.87 -15.33 0.45
C ILE A 23 -0.89 -14.23 0.01
N GLY A 24 0.04 -13.86 0.90
CA GLY A 24 0.98 -12.76 0.68
C GLY A 24 0.86 -11.58 1.65
N TYR A 25 -0.18 -11.49 2.48
CA TYR A 25 -0.27 -10.47 3.53
C TYR A 25 0.43 -10.95 4.81
N PHE A 26 1.58 -10.33 5.12
CA PHE A 26 2.35 -10.57 6.35
C PHE A 26 2.11 -9.44 7.33
N GLN A 27 1.70 -9.79 8.55
CA GLN A 27 1.72 -8.86 9.69
C GLN A 27 3.04 -9.05 10.45
N SER A 28 3.65 -7.95 10.90
CA SER A 28 4.90 -7.99 11.67
C SER A 28 4.80 -8.91 12.90
N SER A 29 3.63 -8.95 13.54
CA SER A 29 3.34 -9.83 14.69
C SER A 29 3.46 -11.32 14.41
N ASP A 30 3.36 -11.72 13.13
CA ASP A 30 3.42 -13.12 12.71
C ASP A 30 4.85 -13.56 12.34
N CYS A 31 5.79 -12.62 12.37
CA CYS A 31 7.17 -12.78 11.94
C CYS A 31 8.08 -13.08 13.14
N VAL A 32 9.12 -13.89 12.94
CA VAL A 32 10.10 -14.20 13.99
C VAL A 32 10.96 -12.97 14.34
N ASP A 33 11.08 -12.03 13.41
CA ASP A 33 11.69 -10.71 13.60
C ASP A 33 10.72 -9.60 13.17
N ALA A 34 9.79 -9.24 14.06
CA ALA A 34 8.79 -8.22 13.81
C ALA A 34 9.41 -6.85 13.49
N SER A 35 10.41 -6.43 14.28
CA SER A 35 11.09 -5.14 14.11
C SER A 35 11.90 -5.06 12.81
N GLY A 36 12.60 -6.15 12.45
CA GLY A 36 13.33 -6.21 11.19
C GLY A 36 12.38 -6.26 9.99
N PHE A 37 11.22 -6.91 10.11
CA PHE A 37 10.17 -6.88 9.09
C PHE A 37 9.64 -5.47 8.86
N GLU A 38 9.26 -4.74 9.92
CA GLU A 38 8.75 -3.36 9.83
C GLU A 38 9.77 -2.43 9.21
N SER A 39 11.02 -2.46 9.70
CA SER A 39 12.10 -1.62 9.16
C SER A 39 12.37 -1.92 7.68
N CYS A 40 12.36 -3.19 7.28
CA CYS A 40 12.57 -3.60 5.89
C CYS A 40 11.42 -3.12 4.97
N TYR A 41 10.18 -3.12 5.44
CA TYR A 41 9.04 -2.55 4.70
C TYR A 41 9.17 -1.03 4.56
N GLU A 42 9.57 -0.33 5.62
CA GLU A 42 9.83 1.11 5.56
C GLU A 42 10.93 1.45 4.55
N ASP A 43 12.02 0.67 4.53
CA ASP A 43 13.09 0.82 3.55
C ASP A 43 12.59 0.59 2.12
N ALA A 44 11.80 -0.45 1.88
CA ALA A 44 11.20 -0.72 0.58
C ALA A 44 10.25 0.41 0.13
N ASP A 45 9.50 1.01 1.05
CA ASP A 45 8.65 2.18 0.77
C ASP A 45 9.48 3.43 0.44
N GLN A 46 10.60 3.65 1.14
CA GLN A 46 11.53 4.73 0.81
C GLN A 46 12.17 4.51 -0.56
N ILE A 47 12.56 3.28 -0.89
CA ILE A 47 13.07 2.91 -2.21
C ILE A 47 12.02 3.17 -3.29
N PHE A 48 10.76 2.79 -3.06
CA PHE A 48 9.66 3.10 -3.98
C PHE A 48 9.50 4.61 -4.19
N ALA A 49 9.41 5.39 -3.10
CA ALA A 49 9.28 6.84 -3.16
C ALA A 49 10.46 7.48 -3.91
N SER A 50 11.68 7.04 -3.63
CA SER A 50 12.90 7.46 -4.33
C SER A 50 12.87 7.06 -5.81
N CYS A 51 12.46 5.84 -6.13
CA CYS A 51 12.33 5.34 -7.50
C CYS A 51 11.36 6.21 -8.30
N VAL A 52 10.18 6.50 -7.74
CA VAL A 52 9.17 7.35 -8.37
C VAL A 52 9.69 8.77 -8.54
N ASN A 53 10.25 9.37 -7.49
CA ASN A 53 10.72 10.75 -7.53
C ASN A 53 11.89 10.95 -8.50
N ASN A 54 12.80 9.98 -8.60
CA ASN A 54 14.00 10.10 -9.41
C ASN A 54 13.81 9.65 -10.86
N ASN A 55 12.97 8.63 -11.09
CA ASN A 55 12.88 7.97 -12.41
C ASN A 55 11.53 8.17 -13.08
N CYS A 56 10.45 8.31 -12.30
CA CYS A 56 9.11 8.54 -12.84
C CYS A 56 8.79 10.01 -13.05
N ALA A 57 9.77 10.89 -12.80
CA ALA A 57 9.87 12.23 -13.35
C ALA A 57 10.10 12.24 -14.88
N GLY A 58 9.51 11.28 -15.63
CA GLY A 58 9.40 11.38 -17.10
C GLY A 58 8.58 12.59 -17.55
N SER A 59 7.96 13.28 -16.60
CA SER A 59 7.13 14.44 -16.83
C SER A 59 7.86 15.76 -16.80
N LYS A 60 9.11 15.91 -16.33
CA LYS A 60 9.68 17.28 -16.29
C LYS A 60 9.71 17.91 -17.69
N ALA A 61 10.18 17.22 -18.73
CA ALA A 61 10.15 17.76 -20.08
C ALA A 61 8.72 17.91 -20.65
N CYS A 62 7.80 16.99 -20.35
CA CYS A 62 6.41 17.05 -20.83
C CYS A 62 5.60 18.16 -20.10
N VAL A 63 5.77 18.27 -18.78
CA VAL A 63 5.25 19.30 -17.87
C VAL A 63 5.85 20.65 -18.21
N ASP A 64 7.16 20.74 -18.43
CA ASP A 64 7.83 21.97 -18.88
C ASP A 64 7.30 22.36 -20.28
N SER A 65 7.08 21.40 -21.19
CA SER A 65 6.45 21.66 -22.51
C SER A 65 4.98 22.10 -22.42
N CYS A 66 4.30 21.71 -21.33
CA CYS A 66 2.95 22.14 -20.99
C CYS A 66 2.93 23.38 -20.08
N GLY A 67 4.09 23.96 -19.72
CA GLY A 67 4.18 25.09 -18.80
C GLY A 67 3.56 24.83 -17.42
N GLY A 68 3.49 23.56 -16.97
CA GLY A 68 2.81 23.19 -15.74
C GLY A 68 1.29 23.05 -15.83
N ASP A 69 0.68 23.25 -17.00
CA ASP A 69 -0.77 23.13 -17.18
C ASP A 69 -1.25 21.67 -17.06
N SER A 70 -2.07 21.39 -16.05
CA SER A 70 -2.55 20.03 -15.74
C SER A 70 -3.44 19.43 -16.82
N THR A 71 -4.17 20.25 -17.57
CA THR A 71 -5.05 19.80 -18.67
C THR A 71 -4.23 19.37 -19.87
N CYS A 72 -3.18 20.12 -20.19
CA CYS A 72 -2.19 19.80 -21.20
C CYS A 72 -1.43 18.53 -20.83
N VAL A 73 -0.97 18.41 -19.58
CA VAL A 73 -0.24 17.21 -19.13
C VAL A 73 -1.12 15.97 -19.24
N LEU A 74 -2.37 16.02 -18.79
CA LEU A 74 -3.27 14.87 -18.88
C LEU A 74 -3.58 14.45 -20.33
N SER A 75 -3.60 15.42 -21.25
CA SER A 75 -3.92 15.24 -22.68
C SER A 75 -2.72 14.82 -23.54
N LYS A 76 -1.56 15.45 -23.32
CA LYS A 76 -0.35 15.34 -24.14
C LYS A 76 0.68 14.38 -23.56
N CYS A 77 0.53 14.04 -22.29
CA CYS A 77 1.39 13.11 -21.57
C CYS A 77 0.62 11.84 -21.14
N PRO A 78 -0.10 11.12 -22.04
CA PRO A 78 -0.76 9.87 -21.66
C PRO A 78 0.29 8.82 -21.28
N ASN A 79 0.03 8.04 -20.22
CA ASN A 79 0.94 7.06 -19.61
C ASN A 79 2.21 7.63 -18.96
N LEU A 80 2.35 8.96 -18.84
CA LEU A 80 3.46 9.51 -18.07
C LEU A 80 3.31 9.15 -16.60
N GLY A 81 4.23 8.31 -16.14
CA GLY A 81 4.32 7.87 -14.77
C GLY A 81 3.60 6.57 -14.45
N ILE A 82 2.58 6.11 -15.19
CA ILE A 82 1.89 4.85 -14.82
C ILE A 82 2.78 3.63 -15.02
N ASP A 83 3.41 3.48 -16.18
CA ASP A 83 4.28 2.31 -16.43
C ASP A 83 5.57 2.39 -15.60
N CYS A 84 6.07 3.59 -15.37
CA CYS A 84 7.20 3.80 -14.47
C CYS A 84 6.85 3.49 -13.00
N VAL A 85 5.71 3.99 -12.50
CA VAL A 85 5.23 3.70 -11.14
C VAL A 85 4.98 2.20 -10.98
N LYS A 86 4.42 1.52 -12.00
CA LYS A 86 4.28 0.05 -11.99
C LYS A 86 5.62 -0.67 -11.94
N ALA A 87 6.64 -0.16 -12.64
CA ALA A 87 7.98 -0.72 -12.55
C ALA A 87 8.61 -0.50 -11.16
N CYS A 88 8.48 0.70 -10.58
CA CYS A 88 8.90 0.97 -9.21
C CYS A 88 8.13 0.12 -8.19
N ASP A 89 6.84 -0.11 -8.40
CA ASP A 89 6.01 -0.97 -7.56
C ASP A 89 6.44 -2.44 -7.67
N CYS A 90 6.85 -2.89 -8.86
CA CYS A 90 7.41 -4.24 -9.04
C CYS A 90 8.69 -4.44 -8.23
N VAL A 91 9.58 -3.44 -8.16
CA VAL A 91 10.79 -3.49 -7.33
C VAL A 91 10.38 -3.55 -5.85
N LYS A 92 9.52 -2.64 -5.40
CA LYS A 92 9.00 -2.62 -4.02
C LYS A 92 8.39 -3.96 -3.60
N ASN A 93 7.59 -4.57 -4.47
CA ASN A 93 6.95 -5.86 -4.17
C ASN A 93 7.97 -7.01 -4.10
N THR A 94 9.08 -6.93 -4.84
CA THR A 94 10.18 -7.88 -4.72
C THR A 94 10.86 -7.73 -3.36
N ASP A 95 11.11 -6.50 -2.94
CA ASP A 95 11.69 -6.21 -1.63
C ASP A 95 10.77 -6.68 -0.49
N TYR A 96 9.46 -6.41 -0.58
CA TYR A 96 8.48 -6.92 0.38
C TYR A 96 8.50 -8.46 0.50
N ILE A 97 8.58 -9.18 -0.63
CA ILE A 97 8.70 -10.64 -0.63
C ILE A 97 9.99 -11.06 0.09
N GLN A 98 11.11 -10.36 -0.13
CA GLN A 98 12.37 -10.65 0.52
C GLN A 98 12.36 -10.34 2.03
N CYS A 99 11.73 -9.23 2.44
CA CYS A 99 11.49 -8.90 3.84
C CYS A 99 10.69 -10.02 4.53
N ALA A 100 9.60 -10.46 3.90
CA ALA A 100 8.77 -11.53 4.42
C ALA A 100 9.52 -12.88 4.49
N ALA A 101 10.32 -13.20 3.47
CA ALA A 101 11.13 -14.42 3.46
C ALA A 101 12.22 -14.40 4.55
N THR A 102 12.77 -13.24 4.88
CA THR A 102 13.85 -13.11 5.86
C THR A 102 13.32 -13.06 7.29
N SER A 103 12.22 -12.35 7.52
CA SER A 103 11.71 -12.08 8.87
C SER A 103 10.55 -12.99 9.27
N CYS A 104 9.89 -13.64 8.31
CA CYS A 104 8.65 -14.41 8.54
C CYS A 104 8.74 -15.87 8.02
N TRP A 105 9.95 -16.40 7.76
CA TRP A 105 10.19 -17.77 7.27
C TRP A 105 9.60 -18.88 8.14
N ASN A 106 9.42 -18.59 9.43
CA ASN A 106 8.76 -19.49 10.36
C ASN A 106 7.56 -18.77 10.96
N GLN A 107 6.56 -18.43 10.13
CA GLN A 107 5.30 -17.81 10.61
C GLN A 107 4.92 -18.50 11.90
N VAL A 108 5.07 -17.77 13.01
CA VAL A 108 4.92 -18.35 14.33
C VAL A 108 3.41 -18.46 14.49
N ARG A 109 2.83 -19.59 14.03
CA ARG A 109 1.42 -19.88 14.27
C ARG A 109 1.25 -19.90 15.78
N LYS A 110 0.75 -18.80 16.35
CA LYS A 110 0.15 -18.79 17.67
C LYS A 110 -1.29 -19.27 17.55
#